data_AF-A0A354P7S8-F1
#
_entry.id   AF-A0A354P7S8-F1
#
_cell.length_a   1.000
_cell.length_b   1.000
_cell.length_c   1.000
_cell.angle_alpha   90.00
_cell.angle_beta   90.00
_cell.angle_gamma   90.00
#
_symmetry.space_group_name_H-M   'P 1'
#
loop_
_entity.id
_entity.type
_entity.pdbx_description
1 polymer ?
#
loop_
_entity_poly.entity_id
_entity_poly.type
_entity_poly.pdbx_seq_one_letter_code
_entity_poly.pdbx_strand_id
1 'polypeptide(L)'
;MNTVFPNRLVEIIASSIDEVRDSSIDAICETASLAELLDHASALDAFRRSEPNLYHRVRALFFLQSIYRYHLPKRLPADDAGLIPYDGYEHLLGRRFLEAIDVFLQHQQNVGPSDSIASALAAAYHQLGFQTLADQVRRSVRTFRGNQWMFRLGHPADHPLRLRPEMLAADPATGTMPILRERTAVRMDFSHSAWSDIFFLGMDFP
;
A
#
# COMPACT_ATOMS: atom_id res chain seq x y z
N MET A 1 -18.15 -25.14 -1.62
CA MET A 1 -18.55 -24.69 -2.96
C MET A 1 -17.30 -24.18 -3.65
N ASN A 2 -16.88 -24.76 -4.77
CA ASN A 2 -15.75 -24.21 -5.53
C ASN A 2 -16.19 -22.86 -6.11
N THR A 3 -15.72 -21.77 -5.52
CA THR A 3 -15.77 -20.44 -6.12
C THR A 3 -14.94 -20.51 -7.40
N VAL A 4 -15.60 -20.42 -8.55
CA VAL A 4 -14.90 -20.32 -9.84
C VAL A 4 -14.46 -18.88 -9.99
N PHE A 5 -13.17 -18.64 -9.92
CA PHE A 5 -12.60 -17.32 -10.18
C PHE A 5 -12.33 -17.21 -11.69
N PRO A 6 -12.78 -16.12 -12.35
CA PRO A 6 -12.63 -15.97 -13.79
C PRO A 6 -11.18 -15.69 -14.22
N ASN A 7 -10.32 -15.24 -13.30
CA ASN A 7 -8.93 -14.91 -13.58
C ASN A 7 -8.00 -15.50 -12.51
N ARG A 8 -6.89 -16.10 -12.95
CA ARG A 8 -5.95 -16.83 -12.07
C ARG A 8 -5.29 -15.94 -11.01
N LEU A 9 -4.97 -14.68 -11.32
CA LEU A 9 -4.36 -13.79 -10.32
C LEU A 9 -5.38 -13.33 -9.27
N VAL A 10 -6.65 -13.19 -9.64
CA VAL A 10 -7.73 -12.93 -8.68
C VAL A 10 -7.95 -14.14 -7.77
N GLU A 11 -7.88 -15.35 -8.31
CA GLU A 11 -7.94 -16.60 -7.53
C GLU A 11 -6.83 -16.64 -6.47
N ILE A 12 -5.58 -16.35 -6.83
CA ILE A 12 -4.47 -16.31 -5.88
C ILE A 12 -4.73 -15.32 -4.74
N ILE A 13 -5.38 -14.20 -5.03
CA ILE A 13 -5.65 -13.19 -4.00
C ILE A 13 -6.78 -13.66 -3.06
N ALA A 14 -7.86 -14.20 -3.61
CA ALA A 14 -9.10 -14.47 -2.87
C ALA A 14 -9.24 -15.91 -2.38
N SER A 15 -8.33 -16.81 -2.75
CA SER A 15 -8.36 -18.21 -2.34
C SER A 15 -8.19 -18.36 -0.82
N SER A 16 -9.04 -19.19 -0.22
CA SER A 16 -8.89 -19.66 1.16
C SER A 16 -7.90 -20.82 1.29
N ILE A 17 -7.38 -21.35 0.17
CA ILE A 17 -6.40 -22.44 0.14
C ILE A 17 -5.01 -21.82 0.07
N ASP A 18 -4.19 -22.11 1.08
CA ASP A 18 -2.85 -21.51 1.27
C ASP A 18 -1.92 -21.81 0.09
N GLU A 19 -1.92 -23.04 -0.43
CA GLU A 19 -1.07 -23.43 -1.56
C GLU A 19 -1.39 -22.63 -2.84
N VAL A 20 -2.66 -22.23 -3.01
CA VAL A 20 -3.07 -21.36 -4.12
C VAL A 20 -2.76 -19.90 -3.79
N ARG A 21 -3.00 -19.47 -2.55
CA ARG A 21 -2.84 -18.08 -2.12
C ARG A 21 -1.38 -17.63 -2.09
N ASP A 22 -0.47 -18.54 -1.74
CA ASP A 22 0.96 -18.29 -1.59
C ASP A 22 1.75 -18.60 -2.88
N SER A 23 1.03 -18.79 -3.99
CA SER A 23 1.63 -18.90 -5.32
C SER A 23 2.29 -17.58 -5.74
N SER A 24 3.47 -17.68 -6.34
CA SER A 24 4.19 -16.51 -6.86
C SER A 24 3.49 -15.91 -8.09
N ILE A 25 3.33 -14.59 -8.10
CA ILE A 25 2.89 -13.85 -9.29
C ILE A 25 3.90 -14.00 -10.44
N ASP A 26 5.20 -14.02 -10.14
CA ASP A 26 6.25 -14.11 -11.16
C ASP A 26 6.10 -15.39 -11.99
N ALA A 27 5.78 -16.51 -11.32
CA ALA A 27 5.60 -17.79 -11.97
C ALA A 27 4.48 -17.78 -13.03
N ILE A 28 3.47 -16.94 -12.85
CA ILE A 28 2.35 -16.80 -13.79
C ILE A 28 2.67 -15.77 -14.87
N CYS A 29 3.24 -14.63 -14.47
CA CYS A 29 3.48 -13.54 -15.41
C CYS A 29 4.69 -13.76 -16.31
N GLU A 30 5.66 -14.61 -15.95
CA GLU A 30 6.88 -14.81 -16.75
C GLU A 30 6.58 -15.45 -18.12
N THR A 31 5.62 -16.37 -18.18
CA THR A 31 5.22 -17.06 -19.43
C THR A 31 4.06 -16.37 -20.15
N ALA A 32 3.26 -15.55 -19.46
CA ALA A 32 2.09 -14.86 -20.02
C ALA A 32 2.45 -13.92 -21.19
N SER A 33 1.69 -13.98 -22.28
CA SER A 33 1.73 -13.03 -23.41
C SER A 33 1.35 -11.60 -23.01
N LEU A 34 1.64 -10.61 -23.86
CA LEU A 34 1.22 -9.22 -23.62
C LEU A 34 -0.30 -9.12 -23.41
N ALA A 35 -1.09 -9.84 -24.21
CA ALA A 35 -2.54 -9.85 -24.11
C ALA A 35 -3.02 -10.46 -22.78
N GLU A 36 -2.43 -11.56 -22.34
CA GLU A 36 -2.75 -12.19 -21.05
C GLU A 36 -2.36 -11.29 -19.87
N LEU A 37 -1.22 -10.60 -19.93
CA LEU A 37 -0.83 -9.64 -18.90
C LEU A 37 -1.81 -8.46 -18.80
N LEU A 38 -2.30 -7.96 -19.94
CA LEU A 38 -3.32 -6.90 -19.97
C LEU A 38 -4.68 -7.40 -19.46
N ASP A 39 -5.07 -8.63 -19.78
CA ASP A 39 -6.30 -9.24 -19.24
C ASP A 39 -6.21 -9.42 -17.72
N HIS A 40 -5.10 -9.95 -17.22
CA HIS A 40 -4.80 -10.03 -15.80
C HIS A 40 -4.86 -8.66 -15.12
N ALA A 41 -4.25 -7.64 -15.71
CA ALA A 41 -4.30 -6.28 -15.18
C ALA A 41 -5.73 -5.72 -15.16
N SER A 42 -6.51 -5.93 -16.23
CA SER A 42 -7.91 -5.51 -16.30
C SER A 42 -8.77 -6.19 -15.22
N ALA A 43 -8.64 -7.50 -15.06
CA ALA A 43 -9.36 -8.27 -14.06
C ALA A 43 -9.01 -7.84 -12.62
N LEU A 44 -7.73 -7.60 -12.34
CA LEU A 44 -7.27 -7.09 -11.05
C LEU A 44 -7.76 -5.67 -10.77
N ASP A 45 -7.76 -4.79 -11.78
CA ASP A 45 -8.25 -3.42 -11.64
C ASP A 45 -9.76 -3.38 -11.32
N ALA A 46 -10.54 -4.20 -12.03
CA ALA A 46 -11.96 -4.35 -11.75
C ALA A 46 -12.21 -4.93 -10.34
N PHE A 47 -11.45 -5.97 -9.96
CA PHE A 47 -11.56 -6.62 -8.66
C PHE A 47 -11.28 -5.65 -7.51
N ARG A 48 -10.19 -4.88 -7.55
CA ARG A 48 -9.83 -3.96 -6.45
C ARG A 48 -10.84 -2.83 -6.21
N ARG A 49 -11.68 -2.51 -7.21
CA ARG A 49 -12.67 -1.42 -7.13
C ARG A 49 -13.92 -1.85 -6.38
N SER A 50 -14.27 -3.13 -6.42
CA SER A 50 -15.47 -3.68 -5.79
C SER A 50 -15.19 -4.50 -4.54
N GLU A 51 -13.96 -5.01 -4.37
CA GLU A 51 -13.60 -5.87 -3.25
C GLU A 51 -13.61 -5.09 -1.91
N PRO A 52 -14.39 -5.51 -0.90
CA PRO A 52 -14.39 -4.85 0.42
C PRO A 52 -13.18 -5.20 1.29
N ASN A 53 -12.57 -6.39 1.11
CA ASN A 53 -11.45 -6.82 1.93
C ASN A 53 -10.19 -6.00 1.62
N LEU A 54 -9.67 -5.33 2.65
CA LEU A 54 -8.48 -4.48 2.55
C LEU A 54 -7.27 -5.24 1.99
N TYR A 55 -6.98 -6.43 2.52
CA TYR A 55 -5.81 -7.20 2.14
C TYR A 55 -5.90 -7.63 0.68
N HIS A 56 -7.07 -8.11 0.25
CA HIS A 56 -7.29 -8.47 -1.15
C HIS A 56 -7.06 -7.28 -2.08
N ARG A 57 -7.61 -6.10 -1.75
CA ARG A 57 -7.40 -4.87 -2.53
C ARG A 57 -5.93 -4.46 -2.59
N VAL A 58 -5.24 -4.50 -1.46
CA VAL A 58 -3.82 -4.11 -1.38
C VAL A 58 -2.96 -5.08 -2.18
N ARG A 59 -3.19 -6.39 -2.09
CA ARG A 59 -2.52 -7.38 -2.94
C ARG A 59 -2.79 -7.13 -4.41
N ALA A 60 -4.03 -6.84 -4.81
CA ALA A 60 -4.35 -6.52 -6.19
C ALA A 60 -3.60 -5.28 -6.69
N LEU A 61 -3.49 -4.23 -5.88
CA LEU A 61 -2.72 -3.02 -6.21
C LEU A 61 -1.23 -3.31 -6.41
N PHE A 62 -0.62 -4.14 -5.55
CA PHE A 62 0.78 -4.50 -5.71
C PHE A 62 1.02 -5.51 -6.85
N PHE A 63 0.06 -6.38 -7.13
CA PHE A 63 0.10 -7.24 -8.32
C PHE A 63 0.04 -6.40 -9.60
N LEU A 64 -0.86 -5.42 -9.67
CA LEU A 64 -0.93 -4.45 -10.76
C LEU A 64 0.38 -3.68 -10.92
N GLN A 65 0.94 -3.17 -9.82
CA GLN A 65 2.24 -2.51 -9.83
C GLN A 65 3.33 -3.42 -10.37
N SER A 66 3.37 -4.69 -9.96
CA SER A 66 4.36 -5.66 -10.42
C SER A 66 4.22 -5.96 -11.92
N ILE A 67 3.00 -6.24 -12.39
CA ILE A 67 2.69 -6.48 -13.81
C ILE A 67 3.19 -5.33 -14.65
N TYR A 68 2.77 -4.10 -14.32
CA TYR A 68 3.13 -2.91 -15.09
C TYR A 68 4.61 -2.53 -15.00
N ARG A 69 5.28 -2.81 -13.87
CA ARG A 69 6.68 -2.43 -13.67
C ARG A 69 7.67 -3.42 -14.24
N TYR A 70 7.39 -4.71 -14.11
CA TYR A 70 8.40 -5.77 -14.28
C TYR A 70 8.08 -6.78 -15.38
N HIS A 71 6.80 -7.05 -15.65
CA HIS A 71 6.41 -8.09 -16.61
C HIS A 71 6.00 -7.52 -17.97
N LEU A 72 5.18 -6.47 -17.95
CA LEU A 72 4.63 -5.87 -19.17
C LEU A 72 5.71 -5.22 -20.06
N PRO A 73 6.69 -4.45 -19.53
CA PRO A 73 7.75 -3.84 -20.35
C PRO A 73 8.57 -4.86 -21.17
N LYS A 74 8.79 -6.07 -20.62
CA LYS A 74 9.52 -7.14 -21.32
C LYS A 74 8.82 -7.60 -22.62
N ARG A 75 7.53 -7.30 -22.79
CA ARG A 75 6.69 -7.72 -23.93
C ARG A 75 6.27 -6.56 -24.82
N LEU A 76 6.74 -5.34 -24.54
CA LEU A 76 6.48 -4.17 -25.35
C LEU A 76 7.51 -4.03 -26.49
N PRO A 77 7.15 -3.38 -27.60
CA PRO A 77 8.10 -3.02 -28.64
C PRO A 77 9.17 -2.07 -28.10
N ALA A 78 10.44 -2.29 -28.47
CA ALA A 78 11.57 -1.51 -27.96
C ALA A 78 11.62 -0.05 -28.46
N ASP A 79 10.94 0.26 -29.57
CA ASP A 79 11.18 1.50 -30.33
C ASP A 79 10.14 2.62 -30.05
N ASP A 80 9.14 2.36 -29.20
CA ASP A 80 8.12 3.36 -28.86
C ASP A 80 7.84 3.42 -27.36
N ALA A 81 8.51 4.36 -26.68
CA ALA A 81 8.27 4.63 -25.28
C ALA A 81 6.85 5.20 -25.02
N GLY A 82 6.18 5.74 -26.03
CA GLY A 82 4.91 6.46 -25.90
C GLY A 82 5.00 7.73 -25.03
N LEU A 83 3.86 8.35 -24.77
CA LEU A 83 3.76 9.59 -23.98
C LEU A 83 2.89 9.38 -22.74
N ILE A 84 3.15 10.16 -21.68
CA ILE A 84 2.30 10.21 -20.50
C ILE A 84 1.30 11.36 -20.67
N PRO A 85 -0.02 11.11 -20.61
CA PRO A 85 -1.04 12.16 -20.63
C PRO A 85 -0.82 13.18 -19.51
N TYR A 86 -0.80 14.46 -19.88
CA TYR A 86 -0.55 15.56 -18.93
C TYR A 86 -1.55 15.55 -17.78
N ASP A 87 -2.84 15.43 -18.06
CA ASP A 87 -3.91 15.43 -17.04
C ASP A 87 -3.69 14.31 -16.01
N GLY A 88 -3.33 13.10 -16.48
CA GLY A 88 -3.03 11.96 -15.61
C GLY A 88 -1.82 12.21 -14.72
N TYR A 89 -0.79 12.88 -15.26
CA TYR A 89 0.38 13.28 -14.48
C TYR A 89 0.04 14.34 -13.42
N GLU A 90 -0.81 15.32 -13.74
CA GLU A 90 -1.30 16.30 -12.75
C GLU A 90 -2.11 15.63 -11.64
N HIS A 91 -2.97 14.67 -11.98
CA HIS A 91 -3.68 13.86 -10.98
C HIS A 91 -2.70 13.12 -10.06
N LEU A 92 -1.67 12.50 -10.62
CA LEU A 92 -0.64 11.77 -9.87
C LEU A 92 0.11 12.68 -8.89
N LEU A 93 0.57 13.85 -9.35
CA LEU A 93 1.25 14.85 -8.49
C LEU A 93 0.32 15.38 -7.40
N GLY A 94 -0.96 15.58 -7.74
CA GLY A 94 -2.01 15.99 -6.80
C GLY A 94 -2.46 14.89 -5.84
N ARG A 95 -1.83 13.70 -5.84
CA ARG A 95 -2.22 12.51 -5.05
C ARG A 95 -3.65 12.03 -5.31
N ARG A 96 -4.21 12.35 -6.47
CA ARG A 96 -5.51 11.89 -7.00
C ARG A 96 -5.29 10.61 -7.80
N PHE A 97 -4.87 9.54 -7.12
CA PHE A 97 -4.35 8.34 -7.77
C PHE A 97 -5.40 7.55 -8.56
N LEU A 98 -6.66 7.55 -8.12
CA LEU A 98 -7.74 6.86 -8.83
C LEU A 98 -7.98 7.50 -10.19
N GLU A 99 -8.08 8.83 -10.21
CA GLU A 99 -8.26 9.62 -11.43
C GLU A 99 -7.05 9.52 -12.35
N ALA A 100 -5.83 9.52 -11.80
CA ALA A 100 -4.62 9.28 -12.57
C ALA A 100 -4.64 7.91 -13.28
N ILE A 101 -5.00 6.85 -12.55
CA ILE A 101 -5.13 5.49 -13.11
C ILE A 101 -6.18 5.46 -14.22
N ASP A 102 -7.35 6.08 -14.01
CA ASP A 102 -8.42 6.10 -15.02
C ASP A 102 -7.95 6.80 -16.30
N VAL A 103 -7.24 7.92 -16.21
CA VAL A 103 -6.67 8.63 -17.37
C VAL A 103 -5.63 7.77 -18.09
N PHE A 104 -4.71 7.13 -17.35
CA PHE A 104 -3.67 6.29 -17.96
C PHE A 104 -4.24 5.03 -18.61
N LEU A 105 -5.23 4.38 -17.98
CA LEU A 105 -5.92 3.23 -18.56
C LEU A 105 -6.71 3.62 -19.82
N GLN A 106 -7.39 4.76 -19.80
CA GLN A 106 -8.10 5.27 -20.98
C GLN A 106 -7.13 5.55 -22.13
N HIS A 107 -5.97 6.16 -21.84
CA HIS A 107 -4.94 6.38 -22.86
C HIS A 107 -4.40 5.05 -23.40
N GLN A 108 -4.12 4.08 -22.53
CA GLN A 108 -3.69 2.74 -22.93
C GLN A 108 -4.71 2.05 -23.85
N GLN A 109 -6.00 2.20 -23.59
CA GLN A 109 -7.06 1.62 -24.43
C GLN A 109 -7.12 2.28 -25.82
N ASN A 110 -6.85 3.58 -25.89
CA ASN A 110 -6.96 4.35 -27.13
C ASN A 110 -5.72 4.25 -28.03
N VAL A 111 -4.52 4.28 -27.45
CA VAL A 111 -3.24 4.36 -28.17
C VAL A 111 -2.49 3.02 -28.13
N GLY A 112 -2.80 2.17 -27.16
CA GLY A 112 -2.06 0.95 -26.86
C GLY A 112 -1.13 1.10 -25.66
N PRO A 113 -0.58 -0.01 -25.16
CA PRO A 113 0.39 0.01 -24.07
C PRO A 113 1.76 0.49 -24.57
N SER A 114 2.45 1.24 -23.71
CA SER A 114 3.82 1.72 -23.94
C SER A 114 4.61 1.72 -22.63
N ASP A 115 5.93 1.81 -22.70
CA ASP A 115 6.79 1.83 -21.51
C ASP A 115 6.47 3.01 -20.58
N SER A 116 6.21 4.18 -21.14
CA SER A 116 5.86 5.38 -20.37
C SER A 116 4.54 5.20 -19.61
N ILE A 117 3.51 4.64 -20.27
CA ILE A 117 2.21 4.39 -19.65
C ILE A 117 2.30 3.29 -18.60
N ALA A 118 3.04 2.22 -18.89
CA ALA A 118 3.27 1.14 -17.94
C ALA A 118 3.98 1.67 -16.68
N SER A 119 5.00 2.52 -16.84
CA SER A 119 5.69 3.18 -15.74
C SER A 119 4.75 4.09 -14.92
N ALA A 120 3.90 4.88 -15.59
CA ALA A 120 2.94 5.76 -14.94
C ALA A 120 1.88 4.98 -14.13
N LEU A 121 1.32 3.92 -14.73
CA LEU A 121 0.38 3.01 -14.05
C LEU A 121 1.02 2.31 -12.86
N ALA A 122 2.22 1.77 -13.02
CA ALA A 122 2.96 1.15 -11.92
C ALA A 122 3.15 2.11 -10.74
N ALA A 123 3.55 3.36 -11.01
CA ALA A 123 3.70 4.39 -9.98
C ALA A 123 2.37 4.72 -9.31
N ALA A 124 1.29 4.91 -10.09
CA ALA A 124 -0.01 5.25 -9.55
C ALA A 124 -0.61 4.12 -8.68
N TYR A 125 -0.52 2.87 -9.12
CA TYR A 125 -0.95 1.70 -8.34
C TYR A 125 -0.13 1.53 -7.05
N HIS A 126 1.19 1.70 -7.13
CA HIS A 126 2.05 1.68 -5.95
C HIS A 126 1.60 2.71 -4.91
N GLN A 127 1.45 3.96 -5.33
CA GLN A 127 1.06 5.06 -4.44
C GLN A 127 -0.35 4.85 -3.88
N LEU A 128 -1.29 4.36 -4.69
CA LEU A 128 -2.63 4.02 -4.21
C LEU A 128 -2.61 2.87 -3.19
N GLY A 129 -1.75 1.87 -3.36
CA GLY A 129 -1.52 0.80 -2.38
C GLY A 129 -1.09 1.35 -1.02
N PHE A 130 -0.06 2.19 -1.03
CA PHE A 130 0.43 2.84 0.20
C PHE A 130 -0.59 3.79 0.82
N GLN A 131 -1.30 4.58 0.02
CA GLN A 131 -2.37 5.46 0.51
C GLN A 131 -3.49 4.63 1.16
N THR A 132 -3.88 3.50 0.55
CA THR A 132 -4.91 2.60 1.08
C THR A 132 -4.51 2.02 2.44
N LEU A 133 -3.25 1.59 2.58
CA LEU A 133 -2.70 1.12 3.86
C LEU A 133 -2.66 2.24 4.90
N ALA A 134 -2.15 3.43 4.54
CA ALA A 134 -2.09 4.57 5.43
C ALA A 134 -3.48 5.01 5.93
N ASP A 135 -4.49 4.98 5.05
CA ASP A 135 -5.86 5.29 5.43
C ASP A 135 -6.47 4.25 6.36
N GLN A 136 -6.14 2.97 6.19
CA GLN A 136 -6.52 1.96 7.18
C GLN A 136 -5.88 2.24 8.53
N VAL A 137 -4.57 2.48 8.58
CA VAL A 137 -3.85 2.77 9.82
C VAL A 137 -4.48 3.97 10.53
N ARG A 138 -4.71 5.07 9.81
CA ARG A 138 -5.38 6.26 10.34
C ARG A 138 -6.77 5.92 10.91
N ARG A 139 -7.56 5.10 10.21
CA ARG A 139 -8.88 4.67 10.70
C ARG A 139 -8.75 3.86 11.99
N SER A 140 -7.94 2.81 12.00
CA SER A 140 -7.73 1.94 13.17
C SER A 140 -7.24 2.71 14.39
N VAL A 141 -6.29 3.63 14.20
CA VAL A 141 -5.78 4.46 15.30
C VAL A 141 -6.86 5.38 15.85
N ARG A 142 -7.67 6.01 14.99
CA ARG A 142 -8.74 6.93 15.39
C ARG A 142 -9.91 6.26 16.08
N THR A 143 -10.27 5.03 15.68
CA THR A 143 -11.45 4.34 16.22
C THR A 143 -11.18 3.65 17.55
N PHE A 144 -9.92 3.31 17.86
CA PHE A 144 -9.58 2.66 19.12
C PHE A 144 -9.78 3.61 20.32
N ARG A 145 -10.63 3.20 21.28
CA ARG A 145 -10.96 4.05 22.45
C ARG A 145 -9.74 4.48 23.25
N GLY A 146 -8.75 3.59 23.38
CA GLY A 146 -7.49 3.88 24.08
C GLY A 146 -6.62 4.95 23.40
N ASN A 147 -6.93 5.32 22.16
CA ASN A 147 -6.19 6.30 21.38
C ASN A 147 -6.85 7.69 21.33
N GLN A 148 -8.04 7.85 21.93
CA GLN A 148 -8.78 9.13 21.88
C GLN A 148 -8.01 10.30 22.48
N TRP A 149 -7.10 10.05 23.44
CA TRP A 149 -6.26 11.08 24.04
C TRP A 149 -5.35 11.76 23.02
N MET A 150 -4.91 11.05 21.97
CA MET A 150 -4.02 11.59 20.92
C MET A 150 -4.70 12.65 20.05
N PHE A 151 -6.04 12.64 19.97
CA PHE A 151 -6.82 13.51 19.07
C PHE A 151 -7.61 14.59 19.80
N ARG A 152 -7.50 14.66 21.13
CA ARG A 152 -8.21 15.64 21.98
C ARG A 152 -7.35 16.81 22.43
N LEU A 153 -6.15 16.95 21.86
CA LEU A 153 -5.25 18.06 22.17
C LEU A 153 -5.72 19.32 21.45
N GLY A 154 -6.29 20.26 22.21
CA GLY A 154 -6.72 21.56 21.73
C GLY A 154 -5.60 22.59 21.80
N HIS A 155 -5.02 22.79 22.99
CA HIS A 155 -3.92 23.73 23.20
C HIS A 155 -2.58 22.96 23.41
N PRO A 156 -1.43 23.43 22.88
CA PRO A 156 -0.15 22.77 23.08
C PRO A 156 0.24 22.56 24.55
N ALA A 157 -0.22 23.44 25.45
CA ALA A 157 -0.01 23.28 26.90
C ALA A 157 -0.84 22.15 27.54
N ASP A 158 -1.86 21.64 26.83
CA ASP A 158 -2.65 20.48 27.27
C ASP A 158 -1.91 19.18 27.00
N HIS A 159 -0.79 19.22 26.26
CA HIS A 159 0.07 18.06 26.09
C HIS A 159 0.69 17.73 27.44
N PRO A 160 0.38 16.57 28.04
CA PRO A 160 0.94 16.20 29.33
C PRO A 160 2.38 15.73 29.13
N LEU A 161 3.29 16.63 28.77
CA LEU A 161 4.74 16.41 28.77
C LEU A 161 5.24 16.43 30.22
N ARG A 162 4.73 15.49 31.03
CA ARG A 162 5.15 15.31 32.42
C ARG A 162 6.13 14.16 32.46
N LEU A 163 7.38 14.48 32.80
CA LEU A 163 8.35 13.48 33.17
C LEU A 163 8.04 13.00 34.59
N ARG A 164 8.03 11.69 34.78
CA ARG A 164 7.96 11.07 36.11
C ARG A 164 9.16 11.56 36.94
N PRO A 165 9.00 12.08 38.16
CA PRO A 165 10.12 12.60 38.96
C PRO A 165 11.27 11.58 39.12
N GLU A 166 10.92 10.30 39.15
CA GLU A 166 11.86 9.19 39.23
C GLU A 166 12.83 9.13 38.03
N MET A 167 12.46 9.70 36.89
CA MET A 167 13.31 9.82 35.70
C MET A 167 14.33 10.96 35.78
N LEU A 168 14.15 11.90 36.70
CA LEU A 168 15.01 13.07 36.86
C LEU A 168 16.08 12.87 37.96
N ALA A 169 15.96 11.78 38.74
CA ALA A 169 16.87 11.48 39.82
C ALA A 169 18.00 10.55 39.35
N ALA A 170 19.24 10.99 39.50
CA ALA A 170 20.41 10.12 39.30
C ALA A 170 20.51 9.08 40.42
N ASP A 171 21.04 7.91 40.09
CA ASP A 171 21.37 6.87 41.06
C ASP A 171 22.43 7.39 42.05
N PRO A 172 22.17 7.39 43.37
CA PRO A 172 23.08 7.99 44.34
C PRO A 172 24.44 7.29 44.48
N ALA A 173 24.53 6.02 44.11
CA ALA A 173 25.75 5.21 44.27
C ALA A 173 26.66 5.28 43.04
N THR A 174 26.06 5.39 41.85
CA THR A 174 26.77 5.32 40.57
C THR A 174 26.76 6.63 39.79
N GLY A 175 25.92 7.59 40.18
CA GLY A 175 25.76 8.88 39.50
C GLY A 175 25.09 8.78 38.13
N THR A 176 24.54 7.61 37.78
CA THR A 176 23.95 7.36 36.46
C THR A 176 22.49 7.79 36.39
N MET A 177 22.04 8.27 35.23
CA MET A 177 20.63 8.60 35.00
C MET A 177 19.82 7.34 34.65
N PRO A 178 18.54 7.26 35.03
CA PRO A 178 17.68 6.13 34.69
C PRO A 178 17.53 5.98 33.18
N ILE A 179 17.65 4.76 32.67
CA ILE A 179 17.47 4.44 31.24
C ILE A 179 16.04 3.89 31.04
N LEU A 180 15.26 4.56 30.19
CA LEU A 180 13.97 4.06 29.77
C LEU A 180 14.16 2.93 28.76
N ARG A 181 13.46 1.82 29.00
CA ARG A 181 13.34 0.72 28.05
C ARG A 181 11.89 0.58 27.63
N GLU A 182 11.61 0.92 26.39
CA GLU A 182 10.34 0.61 25.75
C GLU A 182 10.21 -0.91 25.56
N ARG A 183 9.07 -1.48 25.97
CA ARG A 183 8.74 -2.91 25.84
C ARG A 183 7.43 -3.14 25.09
N THR A 184 6.96 -2.14 24.37
CA THR A 184 5.79 -2.26 23.49
C THR A 184 6.21 -2.91 22.18
N ALA A 185 5.28 -3.65 21.57
CA ALA A 185 5.50 -4.27 20.26
C ALA A 185 5.63 -3.23 19.13
N VAL A 186 5.17 -2.00 19.38
CA VAL A 186 5.25 -0.85 18.46
C VAL A 186 6.01 0.24 19.18
N ARG A 187 7.06 0.74 18.52
CA ARG A 187 7.77 1.94 18.93
C ARG A 187 6.84 3.13 18.75
N MET A 188 6.42 3.75 19.84
CA MET A 188 5.81 5.07 19.78
C MET A 188 6.92 6.08 19.93
N ASP A 189 7.37 6.64 18.81
CA ASP A 189 8.24 7.81 18.87
C ASP A 189 7.44 8.99 19.45
N PHE A 190 7.94 9.58 20.53
CA PHE A 190 7.33 10.74 21.20
C PHE A 190 7.66 12.05 20.48
N SER A 191 8.66 12.06 19.59
CA SER A 191 9.11 13.23 18.83
C SER A 191 8.60 13.23 17.38
N HIS A 192 8.19 12.06 16.89
CA HIS A 192 7.75 11.83 15.53
C HIS A 192 6.39 11.14 15.60
N SER A 193 5.35 11.74 15.00
CA SER A 193 3.99 11.19 14.94
C SER A 193 4.02 9.67 14.85
N ALA A 194 3.58 8.98 15.92
CA ALA A 194 3.69 7.55 16.23
C ALA A 194 3.03 6.59 15.21
N TRP A 195 3.22 6.86 13.93
CA TRP A 195 2.40 6.39 12.81
C TRP A 195 3.19 5.49 11.86
N SER A 196 4.53 5.52 11.89
CA SER A 196 5.38 4.74 10.98
C SER A 196 5.49 3.26 11.35
N ASP A 197 5.33 2.90 12.63
CA ASP A 197 5.65 1.53 13.08
C ASP A 197 4.40 0.63 13.12
N ILE A 198 3.21 1.19 12.84
CA ILE A 198 1.95 0.44 12.72
C ILE A 198 1.81 -0.24 11.35
N PHE A 199 2.61 0.16 10.36
CA PHE A 199 2.49 -0.36 8.98
C PHE A 199 2.80 -1.85 8.84
N PHE A 200 3.57 -2.46 9.75
CA PHE A 200 3.97 -3.87 9.64
C PHE A 200 3.06 -4.86 10.38
N LEU A 201 2.29 -4.43 11.39
CA LEU A 201 1.50 -5.36 12.23
C LEU A 201 0.07 -5.63 11.71
N GLY A 202 -0.39 -4.88 10.71
CA GLY A 202 -1.70 -5.10 10.08
C GLY A 202 -1.66 -5.95 8.81
N MET A 203 -0.49 -6.45 8.41
CA MET A 203 -0.28 -7.13 7.12
C MET A 203 -0.04 -8.64 7.23
N ASP A 204 0.04 -9.21 8.43
CA ASP A 204 -0.18 -10.65 8.58
C ASP A 204 -1.66 -10.91 8.31
N PHE A 205 -1.95 -11.57 7.19
CA PHE A 205 -3.26 -12.16 6.91
C PHE A 205 -3.52 -13.18 8.02
N PRO A 206 -4.48 -12.98 8.94
CA PRO A 206 -4.73 -13.92 10.03
C PRO A 206 -5.29 -15.25 9.51
#